data_AF-A0AA42VCV1-F1
#
_entry.id   AF-A0AA42VCV1-F1
#
_cell.length_a   1.000
_cell.length_b   1.000
_cell.length_c   1.000
_cell.angle_alpha   90.00
_cell.angle_beta   90.00
_cell.angle_gamma   90.00
#
_symmetry.space_group_name_H-M   'P 1'
#
loop_
_entity.id
_entity.type
_entity.pdbx_description
1 polymer ?
#
loop_
_entity_poly.entity_id
_entity_poly.type
_entity_poly.pdbx_seq_one_letter_code
_entity_poly.pdbx_strand_id
1 'polypeptide(L)'
;MERLPGEHIVIACTAACAAIREEVPDHLKALVRRSYTQVQTVADFGDITTDVVKITLYDKQGRCLDLRGQLGECDDEAYIVASDKQWIDIANAGVH
;
A
#
# COMPACT_ATOMS: atom_id res chain seq x y z
N MET A 1 15.75 7.63 6.67
CA MET A 1 14.40 7.18 6.25
C MET A 1 13.81 6.44 7.45
N GLU A 2 12.94 7.11 8.20
CA GLU A 2 12.42 6.60 9.47
C GLU A 2 11.33 5.56 9.20
N ARG A 3 11.55 4.31 9.66
CA ARG A 3 10.51 3.29 9.70
C ARG A 3 9.51 3.71 10.77
N LEU A 4 8.26 3.96 10.37
CA LEU A 4 7.17 4.18 11.32
C LEU A 4 7.07 2.95 12.25
N PRO A 5 7.19 3.10 13.58
CA PRO A 5 7.02 1.98 14.50
C PRO A 5 5.59 1.44 14.40
N GLY A 6 5.46 0.16 14.01
CA GLY A 6 4.18 -0.53 13.82
C GLY A 6 4.23 -1.62 12.76
N GLU A 7 3.28 -2.58 12.85
CA GLU A 7 3.00 -3.56 11.79
C GLU A 7 2.28 -2.86 10.62
N HIS A 8 3.06 -2.27 9.72
CA HIS A 8 2.57 -1.69 8.47
C HIS A 8 3.00 -2.54 7.27
N ILE A 9 2.19 -2.52 6.22
CA ILE A 9 2.49 -3.18 4.94
C ILE A 9 2.34 -2.14 3.84
N VAL A 10 3.37 -2.02 3.01
CA VAL A 10 3.27 -1.36 1.71
C VAL A 10 2.96 -2.41 0.66
N ILE A 11 1.97 -2.14 -0.18
CA ILE A 11 1.49 -3.05 -1.22
C ILE A 11 1.51 -2.27 -2.54
N ALA A 12 2.37 -2.67 -3.46
CA ALA A 12 2.40 -2.09 -4.80
C ALA A 12 1.43 -2.88 -5.70
N CYS A 13 0.38 -2.23 -6.19
CA CYS A 13 -0.59 -2.83 -7.09
C CYS A 13 -0.19 -2.55 -8.53
N THR A 14 -0.06 -3.60 -9.31
CA THR A 14 0.05 -3.56 -10.78
C THR A 14 -1.25 -4.06 -11.39
N ALA A 15 -1.37 -3.98 -12.72
CA ALA A 15 -2.51 -4.57 -13.42
C ALA A 15 -2.61 -6.10 -13.24
N ALA A 16 -1.49 -6.79 -12.94
CA ALA A 16 -1.44 -8.24 -12.84
C ALA A 16 -1.55 -8.76 -11.39
N CYS A 17 -0.96 -8.05 -10.42
CA CYS A 17 -0.90 -8.53 -9.04
C CYS A 17 -0.57 -7.43 -8.03
N ALA A 18 -0.82 -7.75 -6.75
CA ALA A 18 -0.29 -7.03 -5.61
C ALA A 18 1.08 -7.57 -5.22
N ALA A 19 2.08 -6.69 -5.08
CA ALA A 19 3.41 -7.04 -4.62
C ALA A 19 3.62 -6.52 -3.19
N ILE A 20 4.17 -7.37 -2.32
CA ILE A 20 4.56 -7.03 -0.95
C ILE A 20 5.99 -7.44 -0.67
N ARG A 21 6.61 -6.84 0.33
CA ARG A 21 7.98 -7.17 0.75
C ARG A 21 8.08 -8.59 1.32
N GLU A 22 9.15 -9.31 0.99
CA GLU A 22 9.39 -10.66 1.50
C GLU A 22 9.48 -10.73 3.02
N GLU A 23 10.03 -9.70 3.66
CA GLU A 23 10.16 -9.65 5.12
C GLU A 23 8.84 -9.39 5.86
N VAL A 24 7.73 -9.17 5.15
CA VAL A 24 6.41 -9.01 5.78
C VAL A 24 6.09 -10.31 6.55
N PRO A 25 5.73 -10.23 7.84
CA PRO A 25 5.33 -11.40 8.62
C PRO A 25 4.20 -12.21 7.97
N ASP A 26 4.21 -13.53 8.13
CA ASP A 26 3.28 -14.42 7.42
C ASP A 26 1.81 -14.17 7.74
N HIS A 27 1.48 -13.77 8.98
CA HIS A 27 0.10 -13.40 9.34
C HIS A 27 -0.39 -12.18 8.56
N LEU A 28 0.50 -11.25 8.25
CA LEU A 28 0.22 -10.07 7.43
C LEU A 28 0.15 -10.44 5.94
N LYS A 29 1.03 -11.32 5.45
CA LYS A 29 0.92 -11.86 4.08
C LYS A 29 -0.42 -12.57 3.87
N ALA A 30 -0.87 -13.35 4.85
CA ALA A 30 -2.15 -14.04 4.81
C ALA A 30 -3.34 -13.06 4.76
N LEU A 31 -3.24 -11.93 5.48
CA LEU A 31 -4.22 -10.85 5.40
C LEU A 31 -4.28 -10.25 3.99
N VAL A 32 -3.14 -9.93 3.38
CA VAL A 32 -3.09 -9.39 2.01
C VAL A 32 -3.65 -10.38 0.99
N ARG A 33 -3.33 -11.68 1.11
CA ARG A 33 -3.86 -12.74 0.24
C ARG A 33 -5.37 -12.95 0.34
N ARG A 34 -6.02 -12.45 1.38
CA ARG A 34 -7.50 -12.44 1.47
C ARG A 34 -8.11 -11.26 0.71
N SER A 35 -7.36 -10.16 0.58
CA SER A 35 -7.81 -8.93 -0.09
C SER A 35 -7.48 -8.90 -1.57
N TYR A 36 -6.47 -9.66 -2.03
CA TYR A 36 -5.99 -9.67 -3.41
C TYR A 36 -5.94 -11.09 -3.98
N THR A 37 -6.45 -11.27 -5.20
CA THR A 37 -6.47 -12.57 -5.89
C THR A 37 -5.08 -13.10 -6.21
N GLN A 38 -4.16 -12.21 -6.62
CA GLN A 38 -2.79 -12.58 -6.96
C GLN A 38 -1.82 -11.71 -6.15
N VAL A 39 -1.03 -12.36 -5.29
CA VAL A 39 -0.04 -11.71 -4.43
C VAL A 39 1.33 -12.31 -4.67
N GLN A 40 2.30 -11.47 -5.00
CA GLN A 40 3.72 -11.84 -5.08
C GLN A 40 4.51 -11.19 -3.94
N THR A 41 5.61 -11.83 -3.57
CA THR A 41 6.60 -11.25 -2.67
C THR A 41 7.81 -10.79 -3.46
N VAL A 42 8.35 -9.61 -3.12
CA VAL A 42 9.54 -9.03 -3.75
C VAL A 42 10.56 -8.65 -2.68
N ALA A 43 11.85 -8.76 -3.01
CA ALA A 43 12.93 -8.31 -2.15
C ALA A 43 13.01 -6.77 -2.12
N ASP A 44 12.90 -6.13 -3.28
CA ASP A 44 12.81 -4.69 -3.43
C ASP A 44 11.64 -4.29 -4.34
N PHE A 45 11.00 -3.15 -4.08
CA PHE A 45 9.94 -2.65 -4.96
C PHE A 45 10.50 -2.16 -6.31
N GLY A 46 11.78 -1.81 -6.37
CA GLY A 46 12.49 -1.49 -7.61
C GLY A 46 12.64 -2.67 -8.57
N ASP A 47 12.41 -3.91 -8.10
CA ASP A 47 12.38 -5.11 -8.95
C ASP A 47 11.07 -5.23 -9.74
N ILE A 48 10.06 -4.41 -9.43
CA ILE A 48 8.80 -4.37 -10.16
C ILE A 48 9.02 -3.64 -11.48
N THR A 49 9.01 -4.40 -12.58
CA THR A 49 9.20 -3.88 -13.94
C THR A 49 7.90 -3.49 -14.65
N THR A 50 6.75 -3.76 -14.01
CA THR A 50 5.42 -3.46 -14.55
C THR A 50 4.89 -2.17 -13.94
N ASP A 51 4.04 -1.45 -14.68
CA ASP A 51 3.45 -0.21 -14.21
C ASP A 51 2.67 -0.41 -12.90
N VAL A 52 3.04 0.39 -11.89
CA VAL A 52 2.34 0.47 -10.62
C VAL A 52 1.17 1.42 -10.78
N VAL A 53 -0.05 0.90 -10.67
CA VAL A 53 -1.29 1.68 -10.83
C VAL A 53 -1.78 2.27 -9.51
N LYS A 54 -1.40 1.66 -8.38
CA LYS A 54 -1.81 2.08 -7.04
C LYS A 54 -0.83 1.57 -6.00
N ILE A 55 -0.61 2.33 -4.94
CA ILE A 55 0.08 1.90 -3.72
C ILE A 55 -0.96 1.84 -2.62
N THR A 56 -1.03 0.70 -1.91
CA THR A 56 -1.88 0.53 -0.75
C THR A 56 -1.03 0.40 0.50
N LEU A 57 -1.37 1.16 1.54
CA LEU A 57 -0.77 1.10 2.86
C LEU A 57 -1.77 0.47 3.81
N TYR A 58 -1.35 -0.60 4.48
CA TYR A 58 -2.07 -1.15 5.63
C TYR A 58 -1.35 -0.77 6.92
N ASP A 59 -2.05 -0.19 7.89
CA ASP A 59 -1.56 0.00 9.26
C ASP A 59 -2.49 -0.68 10.25
N LYS A 60 -1.99 -1.74 10.90
CA LYS A 60 -2.74 -2.48 11.93
C LYS A 60 -3.26 -1.59 13.05
N GLN A 61 -2.56 -0.49 13.37
CA GLN A 61 -2.94 0.43 14.44
C GLN A 61 -4.11 1.34 14.08
N GLY A 62 -4.60 1.32 12.84
CA GLY A 62 -5.78 2.07 12.44
C GLY A 62 -5.55 3.58 12.31
N ARG A 63 -4.29 4.00 12.13
CA ARG A 63 -3.88 5.41 12.04
C ARG A 63 -3.98 5.97 10.62
N CYS A 64 -4.59 5.23 9.69
CA CYS A 64 -4.65 5.61 8.29
C CYS A 64 -5.48 6.89 8.06
N LEU A 65 -6.50 7.13 8.88
CA LEU A 65 -7.27 8.38 8.82
C LEU A 65 -6.43 9.59 9.23
N ASP A 66 -5.60 9.45 10.27
CA ASP A 66 -4.70 10.52 10.73
C ASP A 66 -3.59 10.80 9.69
N LEU A 67 -3.03 9.73 9.12
CA LEU A 67 -2.06 9.79 8.01
C LEU A 67 -2.66 10.47 6.78
N ARG A 68 -3.91 10.14 6.42
CA ARG A 68 -4.59 10.80 5.30
C ARG A 68 -4.67 12.31 5.49
N GLY A 69 -5.00 12.77 6.70
CA GLY A 69 -5.04 14.19 7.04
C GLY A 69 -3.69 14.89 6.86
N GLN A 70 -2.58 14.19 7.10
CA GLN A 70 -1.22 14.71 6.91
C GLN A 70 -0.78 14.73 5.44
N LEU A 71 -1.37 13.88 4.60
CA LEU A 71 -1.06 13.78 3.17
C LEU A 71 -1.90 14.74 2.30
N GLY A 72 -2.68 15.65 2.90
CA GLY A 72 -3.52 16.59 2.16
C GLY A 72 -2.78 17.51 1.19
N GLU A 73 -1.50 17.78 1.44
CA GLU A 73 -0.66 18.57 0.52
C GLU A 73 -0.32 17.83 -0.79
N CYS A 74 -0.48 16.51 -0.83
CA CYS A 74 -0.22 15.70 -2.01
C CYS A 74 -1.47 15.46 -2.88
N ASP A 75 -2.61 16.06 -2.53
CA ASP A 75 -3.89 15.81 -3.21
C ASP A 75 -3.90 16.25 -4.68
N ASP A 76 -3.07 17.22 -5.04
CA ASP A 76 -2.91 17.70 -6.41
C ASP A 76 -2.05 16.75 -7.27
N GLU A 77 -1.26 15.88 -6.64
CA GLU A 77 -0.32 14.95 -7.30
C GLU A 77 -0.80 13.49 -7.25
N ALA A 78 -1.62 13.14 -6.25
CA ALA A 78 -2.08 11.79 -6.02
C ALA A 78 -3.52 11.74 -5.50
N TYR A 79 -4.27 10.76 -5.99
CA TYR A 79 -5.57 10.39 -5.47
C TYR A 79 -5.40 9.50 -4.23
N ILE A 80 -5.61 10.07 -3.04
CA ILE A 80 -5.43 9.39 -1.76
C ILE A 80 -6.79 9.11 -1.10
N VAL A 81 -7.14 7.84 -0.95
CA VAL A 81 -8.39 7.39 -0.33
C VAL A 81 -8.11 6.52 0.87
N ALA A 82 -8.57 6.94 2.04
CA ALA A 82 -8.66 6.05 3.19
C ALA A 82 -9.89 5.16 3.02
N SER A 83 -9.69 3.94 2.53
CA SER A 83 -10.77 2.98 2.26
C SER A 83 -11.30 2.33 3.54
N ASP A 84 -10.49 2.31 4.61
CA ASP A 84 -10.88 1.93 5.97
C ASP A 84 -9.91 2.58 6.98
N LYS A 85 -10.20 2.46 8.28
CA LYS A 85 -9.31 2.90 9.38
C LYS A 85 -7.89 2.36 9.27
N GLN A 86 -7.74 1.18 8.68
CA GLN A 86 -6.46 0.48 8.55
C GLN A 86 -5.88 0.52 7.14
N TRP A 87 -6.57 1.11 6.16
CA TRP A 87 -6.19 1.03 4.75
C TRP A 87 -6.19 2.42 4.09
N ILE A 88 -5.07 2.79 3.47
CA ILE A 88 -4.96 3.94 2.56
C ILE A 88 -4.59 3.42 1.18
N ASP A 89 -5.30 3.89 0.17
CA ASP A 89 -4.99 3.73 -1.23
C ASP A 89 -4.46 5.05 -1.79
N ILE A 90 -3.34 4.99 -2.51
CA ILE A 90 -2.68 6.11 -3.16
C ILE A 90 -2.55 5.74 -4.64
N ALA A 91 -3.26 6.44 -5.51
CA ALA A 91 -3.16 6.30 -6.96
C ALA A 91 -2.69 7.61 -7.60
N ASN A 92 -2.15 7.56 -8.81
CA ASN A 92 -1.75 8.77 -9.51
C ASN A 92 -3.00 9.61 -9.89
N ALA A 93 -2.96 10.92 -9.71
CA ALA A 93 -4.08 11.78 -10.09
C ALA A 93 -4.19 11.85 -11.62
N GLY A 94 -5.18 11.18 -12.21
CA GLY A 94 -5.44 11.22 -13.66
C GLY A 94 -5.48 9.87 -14.38
N VAL A 95 -5.37 8.74 -13.68
CA VAL A 95 -5.71 7.42 -14.24
C VAL A 95 -7.20 7.17 -14.07
N HIS A 96 -7.98 7.57 -15.07
CA HIS A 96 -9.40 7.20 -15.23
C HIS A 96 -9.61 6.54 -16.59
#